data_AF-A0A4Y1QXN9-F1
#
_entry.id   AF-A0A4Y1QXN9-F1
#
_cell.length_a   1.000
_cell.length_b   1.000
_cell.length_c   1.000
_cell.angle_alpha   90.00
_cell.angle_beta   90.00
_cell.angle_gamma   90.00
#
_symmetry.space_group_name_H-M   'P 1'
#
loop_
_entity.id
_entity.type
_entity.pdbx_description
1 polymer ?
#
loop_
_entity_poly.entity_id
_entity_poly.type
_entity_poly.pdbx_seq_one_letter_code
_entity_poly.pdbx_strand_id
1 'polypeptide(L)'
;LYTNTYKEALAISDQLFQTHPLLSRIDESIVGIHVLAQKLVQIQASSIARNLPDIVKKINDKLSSCLSELDKMPKKLSSVADAMRAFINIIGYAEELHKANESDPKSNFLTEEIKVLEGAKDISLPNFLPHNVFLSILRGKVRGISSVELYWDVVISVLMHDTQGYYHLHMATRRAGHNLISKMKERSNSWILEIVEMEKRTDFTCNPEYVSEWNRLMNKQKAFIDGVLKDEQRPSKMDIEGLRKHTHVDLSQPFDLKMRMTAYWKVVLRRLVDCMALHLQLTVANLVNKEMELEIGCDKLHQLQSSARSSTRASKSSRILRRW
;
A
#
# COMPACT_ATOMS: atom_id res chain seq x y z
N LEU A 1 -37.59 26.75 -48.26
CA LEU A 1 -36.60 26.14 -49.17
C LEU A 1 -35.33 26.98 -49.12
N TYR A 2 -34.37 26.61 -48.29
CA TYR A 2 -32.98 27.11 -48.39
C TYR A 2 -32.07 26.06 -47.75
N THR A 3 -31.83 24.96 -48.46
CA THR A 3 -30.64 24.14 -48.24
C THR A 3 -29.54 24.80 -49.06
N ASN A 4 -28.92 25.85 -48.55
CA ASN A 4 -27.72 26.41 -49.19
C ASN A 4 -26.64 25.34 -49.12
N THR A 5 -26.29 24.77 -50.27
CA THR A 5 -25.21 23.78 -50.31
C THR A 5 -23.88 24.51 -50.10
N TYR A 6 -22.90 23.85 -49.44
CA TYR A 6 -21.56 24.44 -49.22
C TYR A 6 -20.93 25.01 -50.51
N LYS A 7 -21.24 24.39 -51.65
CA LYS A 7 -20.80 24.84 -52.98
C LYS A 7 -21.45 26.15 -53.42
N GLU A 8 -22.72 26.37 -53.12
CA GLU A 8 -23.41 27.63 -53.39
C GLU A 8 -22.84 28.76 -52.54
N ALA A 9 -22.56 28.52 -51.27
CA ALA A 9 -21.92 29.51 -50.40
C ALA A 9 -20.50 29.88 -50.86
N LEU A 10 -19.75 28.91 -51.39
CA LEU A 10 -18.44 29.13 -51.99
C LEU A 10 -18.55 30.01 -53.24
N ALA A 11 -19.47 29.69 -54.15
CA ALA A 11 -19.68 30.45 -55.38
C ALA A 11 -20.12 31.90 -55.12
N ILE A 12 -21.02 32.12 -54.14
CA ILE A 12 -21.44 33.47 -53.72
C ILE A 12 -20.28 34.26 -53.12
N SER A 13 -19.46 33.60 -52.28
CA SER A 13 -18.27 34.22 -51.69
C SER A 13 -17.27 34.62 -52.77
N ASP A 14 -16.95 33.72 -53.69
CA ASP A 14 -15.97 33.98 -54.76
C ASP A 14 -16.46 35.12 -55.68
N GLN A 15 -17.75 35.13 -56.03
CA GLN A 15 -18.36 36.21 -56.80
C GLN A 15 -18.29 37.56 -56.06
N LEU A 16 -18.51 37.59 -54.75
CA LEU A 16 -18.43 38.81 -53.94
C LEU A 16 -17.02 39.42 -53.98
N PHE A 17 -15.99 38.58 -53.83
CA PHE A 17 -14.59 39.05 -53.87
C PHE A 17 -14.17 39.52 -55.27
N GLN A 18 -14.74 38.95 -56.34
CA GLN A 18 -14.45 39.38 -57.71
C GLN A 18 -15.20 40.66 -58.13
N THR A 19 -16.44 40.84 -57.68
CA THR A 19 -17.33 41.90 -58.20
C THR A 19 -17.35 43.17 -57.36
N HIS A 20 -16.94 43.11 -56.09
CA HIS A 20 -17.03 44.26 -55.19
C HIS A 20 -15.84 45.24 -55.40
N PRO A 21 -16.08 46.54 -55.65
CA PRO A 21 -15.05 47.52 -56.05
C PRO A 21 -13.83 47.66 -55.12
N LEU A 22 -14.01 47.37 -53.82
CA LEU A 22 -12.95 47.42 -52.82
C LEU A 22 -12.30 46.06 -52.56
N LEU A 23 -13.02 44.95 -52.77
CA LEU A 23 -12.53 43.61 -52.44
C LEU A 23 -11.82 42.95 -53.62
N SER A 24 -12.16 43.32 -54.85
CA SER A 24 -11.48 42.87 -56.08
C SER A 24 -10.03 43.36 -56.19
N ARG A 25 -9.64 44.30 -55.32
CA ARG A 25 -8.27 44.80 -55.20
C ARG A 25 -7.39 43.94 -54.28
N ILE A 26 -7.97 42.98 -53.56
CA ILE A 26 -7.22 42.08 -52.68
C ILE A 26 -6.67 40.93 -53.53
N ASP A 27 -5.43 40.55 -53.26
CA ASP A 27 -4.73 39.51 -54.00
C ASP A 27 -5.47 38.16 -53.95
N GLU A 28 -5.69 37.55 -55.11
CA GLU A 28 -6.45 36.30 -55.25
C GLU A 28 -5.79 35.12 -54.54
N SER A 29 -4.47 35.17 -54.29
CA SER A 29 -3.71 34.13 -53.59
C SER A 29 -3.92 34.11 -52.07
N ILE A 30 -4.61 35.12 -51.50
CA ILE A 30 -4.89 35.22 -50.06
C ILE A 30 -6.38 35.26 -49.72
N VAL A 31 -7.25 35.27 -50.72
CA VAL A 31 -8.71 35.43 -50.56
C VAL A 31 -9.45 34.14 -50.92
N GLY A 32 -10.50 33.83 -50.18
CA GLY A 32 -11.39 32.71 -50.45
C GLY A 32 -11.36 31.64 -49.36
N ILE A 33 -12.51 31.01 -49.16
CA ILE A 33 -12.71 29.96 -48.15
C ILE A 33 -11.76 28.78 -48.41
N HIS A 34 -11.51 28.47 -49.68
CA HIS A 34 -10.60 27.41 -50.11
C HIS A 34 -9.13 27.72 -49.75
N VAL A 35 -8.67 28.95 -49.97
CA VAL A 35 -7.31 29.39 -49.60
C VAL A 35 -7.12 29.37 -48.07
N LEU A 36 -8.12 29.82 -47.31
CA LEU A 36 -8.09 29.76 -45.85
C LEU A 36 -8.02 28.31 -45.36
N ALA A 37 -8.85 27.42 -45.90
CA ALA A 37 -8.83 26.00 -45.54
C ALA A 37 -7.47 25.37 -45.83
N GLN A 38 -6.89 25.66 -47.00
CA GLN A 38 -5.57 25.16 -47.39
C GLN A 38 -4.47 25.67 -46.44
N LYS A 39 -4.48 26.97 -46.09
CA LYS A 39 -3.50 27.54 -45.13
C LYS A 39 -3.65 26.94 -43.74
N LEU A 40 -4.88 26.74 -43.26
CA LEU A 40 -5.13 26.09 -41.97
C LEU A 40 -4.60 24.65 -41.94
N VAL A 41 -4.83 23.88 -42.99
CA VAL A 41 -4.30 22.51 -43.13
C VAL A 41 -2.76 22.53 -43.14
N GLN A 42 -2.14 23.45 -43.87
CA GLN A 42 -0.68 23.56 -43.95
C GLN A 42 -0.05 23.94 -42.60
N ILE A 43 -0.67 24.88 -41.86
CA ILE A 43 -0.24 25.27 -40.52
C ILE A 43 -0.39 24.11 -39.54
N GLN A 44 -1.53 23.38 -39.58
CA GLN A 44 -1.74 22.22 -38.73
C GLN A 44 -0.75 21.09 -39.04
N ALA A 45 -0.52 20.77 -40.32
CA ALA A 45 0.42 19.74 -40.73
C ALA A 45 1.86 20.07 -40.27
N SER A 46 2.27 21.34 -40.41
CA SER A 46 3.59 21.80 -39.96
C SER A 46 3.73 21.76 -38.43
N SER A 47 2.67 22.12 -37.70
CA SER A 47 2.64 22.03 -36.24
C SER A 47 2.72 20.58 -35.76
N ILE A 48 1.98 19.66 -36.39
CA ILE A 48 2.04 18.22 -36.08
C ILE A 48 3.44 17.68 -36.35
N ALA A 49 4.01 17.94 -37.53
CA ALA A 49 5.34 17.46 -37.92
C ALA A 49 6.43 17.95 -36.94
N ARG A 50 6.33 19.18 -36.45
CA ARG A 50 7.27 19.74 -35.47
C ARG A 50 7.14 19.12 -34.08
N ASN A 51 5.92 18.86 -33.62
CA ASN A 51 5.68 18.39 -32.25
C ASN A 51 5.71 16.85 -32.12
N LEU A 52 5.52 16.12 -33.22
CA LEU A 52 5.44 14.65 -33.21
C LEU A 52 6.70 13.97 -32.67
N PRO A 53 7.94 14.39 -33.02
CA PRO A 53 9.16 13.74 -32.50
C PRO A 53 9.27 13.81 -30.97
N ASP A 54 8.96 14.97 -30.38
CA ASP A 54 9.00 15.16 -28.93
C ASP A 54 7.92 14.33 -28.22
N ILE A 55 6.73 14.23 -28.81
CA ILE A 55 5.65 13.37 -28.30
C ILE A 55 6.09 11.90 -28.32
N VAL A 56 6.64 11.42 -29.45
CA VAL A 56 7.14 10.04 -29.58
C VAL A 56 8.24 9.77 -28.57
N LYS A 57 9.21 10.69 -28.42
CA LYS A 57 10.28 10.58 -27.43
C LYS A 57 9.72 10.49 -26.01
N LYS A 58 8.79 11.37 -25.64
CA LYS A 58 8.18 11.39 -24.30
C LYS A 58 7.35 10.14 -24.01
N ILE A 59 6.69 9.58 -25.03
CA ILE A 59 6.00 8.28 -24.93
C ILE A 59 7.03 7.17 -24.69
N ASN A 60 8.13 7.16 -25.46
CA ASN A 60 9.15 6.12 -25.35
C ASN A 60 9.92 6.18 -24.02
N ASP A 61 10.21 7.38 -23.52
CA ASP A 61 10.82 7.60 -22.21
C ASP A 61 9.90 7.10 -21.09
N LYS A 62 8.59 7.43 -21.16
CA LYS A 62 7.59 6.91 -20.21
C LYS A 62 7.43 5.40 -20.30
N LEU A 63 7.42 4.83 -21.50
CA LEU A 63 7.33 3.38 -21.71
C LEU A 63 8.54 2.67 -21.11
N SER A 64 9.74 3.19 -21.35
CA SER A 64 10.99 2.65 -20.80
C SER A 64 11.01 2.74 -19.27
N SER A 65 10.51 3.84 -18.71
CA SER A 65 10.32 3.98 -17.26
C SER A 65 9.36 2.92 -16.71
N CYS A 66 8.19 2.74 -17.33
CA CYS A 66 7.22 1.72 -16.93
C CYS A 66 7.77 0.29 -17.06
N LEU A 67 8.53 -0.01 -18.11
CA LEU A 67 9.19 -1.31 -18.27
C LEU A 67 10.22 -1.55 -17.15
N SER A 68 11.00 -0.52 -16.79
CA SER A 68 11.97 -0.62 -15.69
C SER A 68 11.33 -0.78 -14.31
N GLU A 69 10.12 -0.26 -14.10
CA GLU A 69 9.33 -0.49 -12.89
C GLU A 69 8.73 -1.90 -12.87
N LEU A 70 8.29 -2.39 -14.04
CA LEU A 70 7.76 -3.75 -14.20
C LEU A 70 8.84 -4.81 -13.95
N ASP A 71 10.08 -4.59 -14.38
CA ASP A 71 11.21 -5.49 -14.13
C ASP A 71 11.62 -5.55 -12.65
N LYS A 72 11.29 -4.52 -11.86
CA LYS A 72 11.48 -4.50 -10.40
C LYS A 72 10.36 -5.21 -9.65
N MET A 73 9.23 -5.50 -10.30
CA MET A 73 8.17 -6.30 -9.70
C MET A 73 8.60 -7.77 -9.65
N PRO A 74 8.17 -8.53 -8.63
CA PRO A 74 8.43 -9.97 -8.56
C PRO A 74 7.92 -10.65 -9.83
N LYS A 75 8.79 -11.43 -10.47
CA LYS A 75 8.51 -12.11 -11.75
C LYS A 75 7.23 -12.96 -11.63
N LYS A 76 6.36 -12.80 -12.63
CA LYS A 76 5.10 -13.53 -12.90
C LYS A 76 4.71 -14.53 -11.80
N LEU A 77 3.81 -14.09 -10.93
CA LEU A 77 3.12 -14.94 -9.98
C LEU A 77 2.03 -15.71 -10.74
N SER A 78 2.41 -16.77 -11.44
CA SER A 78 1.52 -17.59 -12.29
C SER A 78 0.56 -18.48 -11.50
N SER A 79 0.72 -18.55 -10.18
CA SER A 79 -0.12 -19.36 -9.31
C SER A 79 -0.36 -18.69 -7.95
N VAL A 80 -1.45 -19.07 -7.31
CA VAL A 80 -1.77 -18.69 -5.91
C VAL A 80 -0.62 -19.06 -4.97
N ALA A 81 0.09 -20.16 -5.24
CA ALA A 81 1.26 -20.59 -4.47
C ALA A 81 2.47 -19.65 -4.63
N ASP A 82 2.69 -19.12 -5.83
CA ASP A 82 3.76 -18.14 -6.09
C ASP A 82 3.44 -16.81 -5.39
N ALA A 83 2.18 -16.36 -5.45
CA ALA A 83 1.71 -15.17 -4.76
C ALA A 83 1.84 -15.31 -3.23
N MET A 84 1.47 -16.46 -2.67
CA MET A 84 1.69 -16.77 -1.25
C MET A 84 3.18 -16.78 -0.89
N ARG A 85 4.06 -17.35 -1.72
CA ARG A 85 5.50 -17.37 -1.48
C ARG A 85 6.12 -15.97 -1.53
N ALA A 86 5.73 -15.16 -2.50
CA ALA A 86 6.17 -13.76 -2.58
C ALA A 86 5.67 -12.94 -1.39
N PHE A 87 4.43 -13.18 -0.94
CA PHE A 87 3.85 -12.51 0.21
C PHE A 87 4.49 -12.94 1.53
N ILE A 88 4.77 -14.24 1.71
CA ILE A 88 5.53 -14.76 2.86
C ILE A 88 6.93 -14.16 2.90
N ASN A 89 7.60 -13.99 1.74
CA ASN A 89 8.89 -13.30 1.69
C ASN A 89 8.77 -11.82 2.07
N ILE A 90 7.70 -11.13 1.67
CA ILE A 90 7.42 -9.73 2.08
C ILE A 90 7.11 -9.63 3.58
N ILE A 91 6.37 -10.58 4.15
CA ILE A 91 6.19 -10.66 5.61
C ILE A 91 7.50 -11.03 6.31
N GLY A 92 8.35 -11.86 5.69
CA GLY A 92 9.69 -12.19 6.17
C GLY A 92 10.60 -10.95 6.25
N TYR A 93 10.42 -9.95 5.39
CA TYR A 93 11.07 -8.63 5.57
C TYR A 93 10.64 -7.91 6.85
N ALA A 94 9.50 -8.25 7.47
CA ALA A 94 9.16 -7.75 8.81
C ALA A 94 10.06 -8.34 9.91
N GLU A 95 10.61 -9.55 9.71
CA GLU A 95 11.69 -10.08 10.57
C GLU A 95 13.00 -9.30 10.36
N GLU A 96 13.19 -8.65 9.20
CA GLU A 96 14.30 -7.70 8.99
C GLU A 96 14.02 -6.31 9.58
N LEU A 97 12.78 -5.85 9.60
CA LEU A 97 12.36 -4.66 10.39
C LEU A 97 12.64 -4.86 11.88
N HIS A 98 12.60 -6.10 12.36
CA HIS A 98 13.04 -6.46 13.70
C HIS A 98 14.52 -6.15 13.95
N LYS A 99 15.38 -6.37 12.95
CA LYS A 99 16.81 -5.99 13.01
C LYS A 99 17.00 -4.49 12.87
N ALA A 100 16.12 -3.80 12.14
CA ALA A 100 16.17 -2.34 12.00
C ALA A 100 15.78 -1.62 13.31
N ASN A 101 14.90 -2.17 14.14
CA ASN A 101 14.60 -1.57 15.46
C ASN A 101 15.72 -1.80 16.51
N GLU A 102 16.74 -2.61 16.17
CA GLU A 102 18.02 -2.72 16.91
C GLU A 102 19.09 -1.76 16.37
N SER A 103 18.76 -0.85 15.43
CA SER A 103 19.73 0.06 14.80
C SER A 103 19.85 1.42 15.48
N ASP A 104 20.03 1.42 16.80
CA ASP A 104 20.96 2.37 17.39
C ASP A 104 21.86 1.68 18.43
N PRO A 105 23.15 1.44 18.12
CA PRO A 105 24.13 0.97 19.09
C PRO A 105 24.31 1.92 20.29
N LYS A 106 23.78 3.15 20.21
CA LYS A 106 23.71 4.14 21.30
C LYS A 106 22.42 4.08 22.12
N SER A 107 21.46 3.22 21.81
CA SER A 107 20.29 3.03 22.68
C SER A 107 20.77 2.49 24.03
N ASN A 108 20.60 3.26 25.10
CA ASN A 108 21.12 2.96 26.43
C ASN A 108 20.59 1.59 26.93
N PHE A 109 21.37 0.54 26.71
CA PHE A 109 21.04 -0.85 27.05
C PHE A 109 20.65 -0.93 28.54
N LEU A 110 19.55 -1.63 28.86
CA LEU A 110 18.95 -1.74 30.21
C LEU A 110 18.39 -0.45 30.83
N THR A 111 18.51 0.72 30.20
CA THR A 111 18.08 1.99 30.83
C THR A 111 16.56 2.11 30.95
N GLU A 112 15.82 1.65 29.94
CA GLU A 112 14.35 1.58 30.02
C GLU A 112 13.93 0.58 31.12
N GLU A 113 14.57 -0.59 31.16
CA GLU A 113 14.31 -1.62 32.15
C GLU A 113 14.60 -1.14 33.58
N ILE A 114 15.73 -0.45 33.81
CA ILE A 114 16.07 0.17 35.09
C ILE A 114 15.04 1.24 35.48
N LYS A 115 14.69 2.14 34.57
CA LYS A 115 13.72 3.22 34.83
C LYS A 115 12.34 2.69 35.24
N VAL A 116 11.85 1.65 34.55
CA VAL A 116 10.54 1.06 34.86
C VAL A 116 10.57 0.26 36.16
N LEU A 117 11.68 -0.42 36.47
CA LEU A 117 11.85 -1.13 37.74
C LEU A 117 11.96 -0.16 38.92
N GLU A 118 12.70 0.95 38.77
CA GLU A 118 12.79 2.00 39.80
C GLU A 118 11.43 2.64 40.10
N GLY A 119 10.63 2.92 39.08
CA GLY A 119 9.26 3.42 39.25
C GLY A 119 8.29 2.42 39.88
N ALA A 120 8.64 1.13 39.94
CA ALA A 120 7.83 0.06 40.53
C ALA A 120 8.35 -0.44 41.88
N LYS A 121 9.48 0.10 42.38
CA LYS A 121 10.17 -0.35 43.61
C LYS A 121 9.27 -0.36 44.84
N ASP A 122 8.32 0.57 44.94
CA ASP A 122 7.44 0.70 46.12
C ASP A 122 6.37 -0.40 46.20
N ILE A 123 6.14 -1.16 45.12
CA ILE A 123 5.08 -2.17 45.01
C ILE A 123 5.68 -3.59 44.87
N SER A 124 6.97 -3.71 44.58
CA SER A 124 7.64 -4.98 44.26
C SER A 124 8.25 -5.67 45.49
N LEU A 125 8.04 -6.99 45.61
CA LEU A 125 8.77 -7.82 46.55
C LEU A 125 10.24 -7.98 46.13
N PRO A 126 11.20 -8.02 47.08
CA PRO A 126 12.60 -8.33 46.78
C PRO A 126 12.72 -9.67 46.03
N ASN A 127 13.58 -9.70 45.00
CA ASN A 127 13.86 -10.88 44.15
C ASN A 127 12.73 -11.36 43.22
N PHE A 128 11.60 -10.66 43.15
CA PHE A 128 10.54 -10.97 42.19
C PHE A 128 10.45 -9.91 41.10
N LEU A 129 10.43 -10.35 39.84
CA LEU A 129 10.12 -9.47 38.71
C LEU A 129 8.63 -9.16 38.70
N PRO A 130 8.23 -7.89 38.86
CA PRO A 130 6.82 -7.53 38.87
C PRO A 130 6.20 -7.74 37.48
N HIS A 131 5.14 -8.54 37.41
CA HIS A 131 4.43 -8.85 36.17
C HIS A 131 3.91 -7.59 35.44
N ASN A 132 3.52 -6.55 36.20
CA ASN A 132 3.11 -5.26 35.65
C ASN A 132 4.24 -4.52 34.90
N VAL A 133 5.49 -4.67 35.34
CA VAL A 133 6.67 -4.06 34.70
C VAL A 133 6.91 -4.69 33.33
N PHE A 134 6.86 -6.02 33.25
CA PHE A 134 6.97 -6.75 31.99
C PHE A 134 5.86 -6.35 31.01
N LEU A 135 4.60 -6.35 31.47
CA LEU A 135 3.45 -5.95 30.64
C LEU A 135 3.53 -4.50 30.16
N SER A 136 4.07 -3.58 30.96
CA SER A 136 4.23 -2.18 30.56
C SER A 136 5.14 -2.04 29.33
N ILE A 137 6.30 -2.70 29.37
CA ILE A 137 7.26 -2.72 28.26
C ILE A 137 6.66 -3.42 27.04
N LEU A 138 5.99 -4.57 27.23
CA LEU A 138 5.31 -5.30 26.15
C LEU A 138 4.28 -4.41 25.44
N ARG A 139 3.41 -3.74 26.21
CA ARG A 139 2.38 -2.85 25.65
C ARG A 139 2.99 -1.68 24.88
N GLY A 140 4.12 -1.14 25.33
CA GLY A 140 4.89 -0.13 24.62
C GLY A 140 5.32 -0.63 23.24
N LYS A 141 5.92 -1.83 23.19
CA LYS A 141 6.38 -2.45 21.94
C LYS A 141 5.24 -2.83 21.00
N VAL A 142 4.19 -3.48 21.51
CA VAL A 142 3.01 -3.89 20.73
C VAL A 142 2.30 -2.69 20.10
N ARG A 143 2.26 -1.53 20.78
CA ARG A 143 1.70 -0.30 20.23
C ARG A 143 2.42 0.17 18.96
N GLY A 144 3.73 -0.10 18.86
CA GLY A 144 4.52 0.21 17.65
C GLY A 144 4.16 -0.64 16.43
N ILE A 145 3.48 -1.78 16.61
CA ILE A 145 3.11 -2.70 15.51
C ILE A 145 1.74 -2.33 14.90
N SER A 146 0.96 -1.41 15.47
CA SER A 146 -0.40 -1.15 14.98
C SER A 146 -0.50 -0.58 13.56
N SER A 147 0.62 -0.36 12.87
CA SER A 147 0.70 0.20 11.52
C SER A 147 1.05 -0.81 10.43
N VAL A 148 0.98 -2.13 10.67
CA VAL A 148 1.28 -3.10 9.58
C VAL A 148 0.15 -3.05 8.55
N GLU A 149 0.38 -2.31 7.47
CA GLU A 149 -0.51 -2.25 6.32
C GLU A 149 -0.39 -3.52 5.47
N LEU A 150 -1.51 -4.22 5.30
CA LEU A 150 -1.60 -5.34 4.36
C LEU A 150 -1.61 -4.80 2.91
N TYR A 151 -0.69 -5.28 2.07
CA TYR A 151 -0.55 -4.88 0.66
C TYR A 151 -1.63 -5.53 -0.23
N TRP A 152 -2.86 -5.01 -0.14
CA TRP A 152 -4.02 -5.43 -0.95
C TRP A 152 -3.92 -5.08 -2.44
N ASP A 153 -3.03 -4.16 -2.81
CA ASP A 153 -2.82 -3.73 -4.20
C ASP A 153 -2.28 -4.86 -5.10
N VAL A 154 -1.54 -5.80 -4.51
CA VAL A 154 -1.05 -7.01 -5.19
C VAL A 154 -2.21 -7.94 -5.54
N VAL A 155 -3.19 -8.08 -4.62
CA VAL A 155 -4.37 -8.94 -4.83
C VAL A 155 -5.24 -8.40 -5.98
N ILE A 156 -5.41 -7.07 -6.08
CA ILE A 156 -6.08 -6.43 -7.22
C ILE A 156 -5.34 -6.76 -8.52
N SER A 157 -4.03 -6.56 -8.53
CA SER A 157 -3.21 -6.73 -9.73
C SER A 157 -3.29 -8.17 -10.27
N VAL A 158 -3.27 -9.18 -9.39
CA VAL A 158 -3.43 -10.59 -9.76
C VAL A 158 -4.86 -10.88 -10.27
N LEU A 159 -5.90 -10.42 -9.59
CA LEU A 159 -7.28 -10.61 -10.03
C LEU A 159 -7.59 -9.96 -11.38
N MET A 160 -6.97 -8.80 -11.66
CA MET A 160 -7.18 -8.07 -12.91
C MET A 160 -6.42 -8.68 -14.10
N HIS A 161 -5.42 -9.53 -13.85
CA HIS A 161 -4.61 -10.15 -14.91
C HIS A 161 -5.46 -11.09 -15.79
N ASP A 162 -6.31 -11.92 -15.18
CA ASP A 162 -7.02 -12.99 -15.90
C ASP A 162 -8.29 -12.50 -16.62
N THR A 163 -8.71 -11.26 -16.38
CA THR A 163 -9.91 -10.68 -17.01
C THR A 163 -9.61 -9.76 -18.20
N GLN A 164 -8.34 -9.50 -18.50
CA GLN A 164 -7.94 -8.54 -19.53
C GLN A 164 -8.49 -8.86 -20.93
N GLY A 165 -8.76 -10.14 -21.23
CA GLY A 165 -9.31 -10.58 -22.52
C GLY A 165 -10.79 -10.28 -22.75
N TYR A 166 -11.54 -9.84 -21.73
CA TYR A 166 -13.00 -9.68 -21.80
C TYR A 166 -13.45 -8.31 -21.31
N TYR A 167 -13.59 -7.31 -22.19
CA TYR A 167 -13.84 -5.91 -21.82
C TYR A 167 -14.98 -5.67 -20.81
N HIS A 168 -16.17 -6.24 -21.05
CA HIS A 168 -17.32 -6.05 -20.16
C HIS A 168 -17.17 -6.80 -18.83
N LEU A 169 -16.52 -7.95 -18.83
CA LEU A 169 -16.21 -8.70 -17.62
C LEU A 169 -15.12 -7.96 -16.83
N HIS A 170 -14.07 -7.48 -17.49
CA HIS A 170 -12.99 -6.70 -16.92
C HIS A 170 -13.49 -5.46 -16.17
N MET A 171 -14.37 -4.67 -16.80
CA MET A 171 -14.88 -3.44 -16.17
C MET A 171 -15.79 -3.71 -14.95
N ALA A 172 -16.58 -4.79 -14.99
CA ALA A 172 -17.42 -5.21 -13.86
C ALA A 172 -16.58 -5.83 -12.74
N THR A 173 -15.67 -6.74 -13.08
CA THR A 173 -14.75 -7.39 -12.12
C THR A 173 -13.81 -6.37 -11.47
N ARG A 174 -13.36 -5.35 -12.21
CA ARG A 174 -12.56 -4.25 -11.65
C ARG A 174 -13.32 -3.46 -10.58
N ARG A 175 -14.56 -3.07 -10.86
CA ARG A 175 -15.39 -2.33 -9.90
C ARG A 175 -15.76 -3.18 -8.68
N ALA A 176 -16.24 -4.39 -8.91
CA ALA A 176 -16.55 -5.34 -7.85
C ALA A 176 -15.31 -5.65 -6.99
N GLY A 177 -14.16 -5.88 -7.63
CA GLY A 177 -12.88 -6.15 -6.96
C GLY A 177 -12.44 -5.01 -6.04
N HIS A 178 -12.48 -3.75 -6.52
CA HIS A 178 -12.14 -2.60 -5.67
C HIS A 178 -13.08 -2.44 -4.46
N ASN A 179 -14.39 -2.62 -4.65
CA ASN A 179 -15.36 -2.51 -3.57
C ASN A 179 -15.17 -3.61 -2.51
N LEU A 180 -14.98 -4.86 -2.95
CA LEU A 180 -14.76 -5.99 -2.05
C LEU A 180 -13.45 -5.83 -1.26
N ILE A 181 -12.38 -5.38 -1.92
CA ILE A 181 -11.08 -5.20 -1.27
C ILE A 181 -11.12 -4.08 -0.24
N SER A 182 -11.87 -3.00 -0.49
CA SER A 182 -12.10 -1.96 0.52
C SER A 182 -12.79 -2.54 1.77
N LYS A 183 -13.87 -3.31 1.60
CA LYS A 183 -14.56 -4.00 2.71
C LYS A 183 -13.65 -4.99 3.44
N MET A 184 -12.77 -5.68 2.70
CA MET A 184 -11.81 -6.63 3.29
C MET A 184 -10.70 -5.94 4.05
N LYS A 185 -10.20 -4.81 3.56
CA LYS A 185 -9.21 -3.99 4.26
C LYS A 185 -9.76 -3.53 5.61
N GLU A 186 -11.01 -3.06 5.64
CA GLU A 186 -11.68 -2.65 6.87
C GLU A 186 -11.84 -3.81 7.87
N ARG A 187 -12.38 -4.95 7.43
CA ARG A 187 -12.51 -6.16 8.27
C ARG A 187 -11.15 -6.63 8.81
N SER A 188 -10.13 -6.60 7.97
CA SER A 188 -8.78 -7.05 8.35
C SER A 188 -8.13 -6.11 9.35
N ASN A 189 -8.37 -4.80 9.23
CA ASN A 189 -7.90 -3.83 10.21
C ASN A 189 -8.57 -4.06 11.58
N SER A 190 -9.88 -4.34 11.61
CA SER A 190 -10.58 -4.69 12.85
C SER A 190 -9.99 -5.95 13.50
N TRP A 191 -9.73 -6.97 12.70
CA TRP A 191 -9.17 -8.23 13.18
C TRP A 191 -7.73 -8.10 13.69
N ILE A 192 -6.88 -7.36 12.98
CA ILE A 192 -5.51 -7.04 13.44
C ILE A 192 -5.57 -6.28 14.77
N LEU A 193 -6.49 -5.31 14.89
CA LEU A 193 -6.67 -4.58 16.14
C LEU A 193 -7.05 -5.50 17.29
N GLU A 194 -7.97 -6.45 17.08
CA GLU A 194 -8.34 -7.45 18.09
C GLU A 194 -7.13 -8.29 18.54
N ILE A 195 -6.29 -8.74 17.61
CA ILE A 195 -5.07 -9.50 17.97
C ILE A 195 -4.08 -8.67 18.75
N VAL A 196 -3.85 -7.43 18.31
CA VAL A 196 -2.98 -6.48 19.01
C VAL A 196 -3.51 -6.23 20.43
N GLU A 197 -4.82 -6.11 20.62
CA GLU A 197 -5.43 -5.96 21.94
C GLU A 197 -5.33 -7.24 22.78
N MET A 198 -5.48 -8.43 22.18
CA MET A 198 -5.24 -9.70 22.89
C MET A 198 -3.79 -9.78 23.39
N GLU A 199 -2.81 -9.41 22.56
CA GLU A 199 -1.39 -9.44 22.93
C GLU A 199 -1.03 -8.40 24.00
N LYS A 200 -1.77 -7.29 24.12
CA LYS A 200 -1.60 -6.30 25.20
C LYS A 200 -2.13 -6.79 26.56
N ARG A 201 -3.04 -7.77 26.55
CA ARG A 201 -3.76 -8.26 27.74
C ARG A 201 -3.01 -9.34 28.50
N THR A 202 -2.17 -10.12 27.83
CA THR A 202 -1.53 -11.30 28.42
C THR A 202 -0.05 -11.40 28.05
N ASP A 203 0.76 -11.94 28.97
CA ASP A 203 2.14 -12.38 28.77
C ASP A 203 2.23 -13.91 28.66
N PHE A 204 1.12 -14.57 28.34
CA PHE A 204 1.00 -16.02 28.31
C PHE A 204 1.64 -16.63 27.07
N THR A 205 2.44 -17.67 27.30
CA THR A 205 2.97 -18.52 26.22
C THR A 205 3.12 -19.96 26.70
N CYS A 206 2.61 -20.90 25.91
CA CYS A 206 2.91 -22.34 26.03
C CYS A 206 4.07 -22.76 25.12
N ASN A 207 4.76 -21.83 24.46
CA ASN A 207 5.82 -22.18 23.52
C ASN A 207 7.07 -22.68 24.29
N PRO A 208 7.49 -23.94 24.13
CA PRO A 208 8.66 -24.48 24.82
C PRO A 208 9.97 -23.77 24.41
N GLU A 209 10.03 -23.19 23.21
CA GLU A 209 11.19 -22.44 22.73
C GLU A 209 11.45 -21.17 23.57
N TYR A 210 10.42 -20.60 24.19
CA TYR A 210 10.57 -19.42 25.05
C TYR A 210 11.53 -19.70 26.22
N VAL A 211 11.29 -20.79 26.94
CA VAL A 211 12.10 -21.17 28.11
C VAL A 211 13.53 -21.49 27.68
N SER A 212 13.69 -22.21 26.56
CA SER A 212 15.02 -22.52 25.99
C SER A 212 15.79 -21.26 25.63
N GLU A 213 15.16 -20.31 24.93
CA GLU A 213 15.81 -19.07 24.50
C GLU A 213 16.14 -18.15 25.68
N TRP A 214 15.23 -18.03 26.64
CA TRP A 214 15.49 -17.30 27.88
C TRP A 214 16.67 -17.90 28.65
N ASN A 215 16.71 -19.21 28.86
CA ASN A 215 17.82 -19.90 29.52
C ASN A 215 19.16 -19.65 28.80
N ARG A 216 19.16 -19.75 27.47
CA ARG A 216 20.34 -19.48 26.64
C ARG A 216 20.88 -18.07 26.82
N LEU A 217 19.98 -17.09 26.92
CA LEU A 217 20.32 -15.69 27.18
C LEU A 217 20.81 -15.46 28.62
N MET A 218 20.15 -16.07 29.60
CA MET A 218 20.50 -15.97 31.02
C MET A 218 21.87 -16.57 31.36
N ASN A 219 22.34 -17.58 30.62
CA ASN A 219 23.70 -18.12 30.77
C ASN A 219 24.81 -17.06 30.58
N LYS A 220 24.50 -15.91 29.98
CA LYS A 220 25.44 -14.80 29.79
C LYS A 220 25.42 -13.77 30.92
N GLN A 221 24.47 -13.87 31.87
CA GLN A 221 24.25 -12.87 32.91
C GLN A 221 25.49 -12.67 33.79
N LYS A 222 26.08 -13.76 34.31
CA LYS A 222 27.25 -13.68 35.19
C LYS A 222 28.44 -13.01 34.51
N ALA A 223 28.75 -13.42 33.28
CA ALA A 223 29.83 -12.84 32.49
C ALA A 223 29.59 -11.35 32.18
N PHE A 224 28.34 -10.96 31.94
CA PHE A 224 27.97 -9.56 31.73
C PHE A 224 28.15 -8.72 33.00
N ILE A 225 27.61 -9.16 34.14
CA ILE A 225 27.72 -8.44 35.42
C ILE A 225 29.19 -8.32 35.85
N ASP A 226 29.95 -9.41 35.76
CA ASP A 226 31.39 -9.40 36.05
C ASP A 226 32.14 -8.42 35.15
N GLY A 227 31.82 -8.36 33.86
CA GLY A 227 32.46 -7.44 32.90
C GLY A 227 32.12 -5.96 33.14
N VAL A 228 30.91 -5.66 33.62
CA VAL A 228 30.50 -4.27 33.93
C VAL A 228 31.12 -3.78 35.26
N LEU A 229 31.24 -4.67 36.25
CA LEU A 229 31.71 -4.32 37.60
C LEU A 229 33.24 -4.38 37.77
N LYS A 230 33.96 -5.22 37.00
CA LYS A 230 35.40 -5.50 37.24
C LYS A 230 36.37 -4.92 36.21
N ASP A 231 35.90 -4.46 35.05
CA ASP A 231 36.79 -4.06 33.94
C ASP A 231 36.71 -2.55 33.68
N GLU A 232 37.54 -1.77 34.39
CA GLU A 232 37.60 -0.31 34.25
C GLU A 232 38.21 0.14 32.91
N GLN A 233 39.01 -0.70 32.25
CA GLN A 233 39.91 -0.32 31.14
C GLN A 233 39.44 -0.79 29.75
N ARG A 234 38.29 -1.46 29.62
CA ARG A 234 37.83 -1.96 28.31
C ARG A 234 37.06 -0.90 27.52
N PRO A 235 37.56 -0.44 26.35
CA PRO A 235 36.78 0.42 25.47
C PRO A 235 35.68 -0.44 24.84
N SER A 236 34.50 -0.38 25.43
CA SER A 236 33.38 -1.23 25.03
C SER A 236 32.52 -0.50 24.02
N LYS A 237 32.14 -1.21 22.96
CA LYS A 237 31.32 -0.75 21.83
C LYS A 237 29.86 -0.38 22.20
N MET A 238 29.52 -0.41 23.49
CA MET A 238 28.20 -0.27 24.09
C MET A 238 28.30 0.79 25.18
N ASP A 239 27.25 1.59 25.39
CA ASP A 239 27.21 2.66 26.41
C ASP A 239 27.18 2.09 27.85
N ILE A 240 28.30 1.54 28.30
CA ILE A 240 28.51 1.01 29.65
C ILE A 240 28.68 2.17 30.65
N GLU A 241 29.05 3.36 30.17
CA GLU A 241 29.26 4.54 31.00
C GLU A 241 27.94 5.05 31.62
N GLY A 242 26.82 4.97 30.88
CA GLY A 242 25.48 5.21 31.43
C GLY A 242 25.06 4.21 32.52
N LEU A 243 25.48 2.95 32.40
CA LEU A 243 25.18 1.90 33.37
C LEU A 243 26.04 1.99 34.64
N ARG A 244 27.29 2.46 34.53
CA ARG A 244 28.17 2.74 35.68
C ARG A 244 27.66 3.84 36.60
N LYS A 245 26.72 4.70 36.15
CA LYS A 245 26.05 5.68 37.01
C LYS A 245 25.03 5.06 37.97
N HIS A 246 24.61 3.83 37.69
CA HIS A 246 23.61 3.08 38.47
C HIS A 246 24.25 1.98 39.34
N THR A 247 25.51 2.12 39.74
CA THR A 247 26.32 1.13 40.48
C THR A 247 25.68 0.63 41.78
N HIS A 248 24.72 1.37 42.33
CA HIS A 248 23.97 1.01 43.53
C HIS A 248 22.76 0.09 43.27
N VAL A 249 22.42 -0.19 42.02
CA VAL A 249 21.27 -1.02 41.62
C VAL A 249 21.75 -2.40 41.19
N ASP A 250 21.12 -3.45 41.72
CA ASP A 250 21.38 -4.82 41.27
C ASP A 250 20.97 -4.98 39.79
N LEU A 251 21.97 -5.12 38.91
CA LEU A 251 21.79 -5.31 37.47
C LEU A 251 21.21 -6.68 37.11
N SER A 252 21.07 -7.60 38.08
CA SER A 252 20.50 -8.92 37.84
C SER A 252 19.06 -8.85 37.31
N GLN A 253 18.21 -8.03 37.93
CA GLN A 253 16.79 -7.94 37.59
C GLN A 253 16.52 -7.22 36.26
N PRO A 254 17.14 -6.05 35.96
CA PRO A 254 16.99 -5.42 34.65
C PRO A 254 17.47 -6.33 33.52
N PHE A 255 18.57 -7.07 33.74
CA PHE A 255 19.08 -8.01 32.75
C PHE A 255 18.10 -9.16 32.51
N ASP A 256 17.56 -9.79 33.57
CA ASP A 256 16.55 -10.85 33.43
C ASP A 256 15.31 -10.33 32.68
N LEU A 257 14.82 -9.14 33.05
CA LEU A 257 13.69 -8.49 32.37
C LEU A 257 13.96 -8.29 30.87
N LYS A 258 15.15 -7.81 30.51
CA LYS A 258 15.56 -7.63 29.11
C LYS A 258 15.56 -8.94 28.34
N MET A 259 16.14 -9.98 28.93
CA MET A 259 16.26 -11.29 28.27
C MET A 259 14.90 -11.97 28.12
N ARG A 260 14.04 -11.93 29.16
CA ARG A 260 12.65 -12.40 29.07
C ARG A 260 11.88 -11.66 27.99
N MET A 261 11.96 -10.34 27.96
CA MET A 261 11.28 -9.53 26.94
C MET A 261 11.79 -9.89 25.53
N THR A 262 13.09 -10.09 25.37
CA THR A 262 13.68 -10.49 24.08
C THR A 262 13.18 -11.86 23.61
N ALA A 263 13.17 -12.85 24.51
CA ALA A 263 12.68 -14.19 24.20
C ALA A 263 11.17 -14.20 23.91
N TYR A 264 10.37 -13.51 24.74
CA TYR A 264 8.92 -13.44 24.57
C TYR A 264 8.53 -12.70 23.29
N TRP A 265 9.21 -11.59 22.98
CA TRP A 265 8.93 -10.79 21.80
C TRP A 265 9.12 -11.57 20.49
N LYS A 266 10.08 -12.51 20.44
CA LYS A 266 10.20 -13.46 19.31
C LYS A 266 8.94 -14.31 19.13
N VAL A 267 8.34 -14.78 20.23
CA VAL A 267 7.08 -15.55 20.19
C VAL A 267 5.93 -14.68 19.69
N VAL A 268 5.84 -13.44 20.16
CA VAL A 268 4.82 -12.48 19.73
C VAL A 268 4.88 -12.27 18.21
N LEU A 269 6.07 -12.00 17.68
CA LEU A 269 6.23 -11.77 16.24
C LEU A 269 5.84 -12.97 15.41
N ARG A 270 6.30 -14.18 15.80
CA ARG A 270 5.94 -15.41 15.09
C ARG A 270 4.42 -15.61 15.10
N ARG A 271 3.79 -15.41 16.25
CA ARG A 271 2.32 -15.50 16.39
C ARG A 271 1.61 -14.48 15.49
N LEU A 272 2.07 -13.23 15.47
CA LEU A 272 1.51 -12.19 14.61
C LEU A 272 1.66 -12.54 13.13
N VAL A 273 2.83 -13.02 12.72
CA VAL A 273 3.11 -13.47 11.35
C VAL A 273 2.16 -14.61 10.95
N ASP A 274 2.05 -15.65 11.77
CA ASP A 274 1.16 -16.80 11.52
C ASP A 274 -0.31 -16.35 11.43
N CYS A 275 -0.74 -15.51 12.38
CA CYS A 275 -2.06 -14.91 12.38
C CYS A 275 -2.33 -14.16 11.07
N MET A 276 -1.47 -13.21 10.69
CA MET A 276 -1.64 -12.41 9.48
C MET A 276 -1.68 -13.27 8.21
N ALA A 277 -0.82 -14.29 8.13
CA ALA A 277 -0.81 -15.23 7.01
C ALA A 277 -2.13 -16.01 6.91
N LEU A 278 -2.63 -16.57 8.02
CA LEU A 278 -3.87 -17.33 8.03
C LEU A 278 -5.09 -16.47 7.72
N HIS A 279 -5.17 -15.27 8.29
CA HIS A 279 -6.27 -14.34 8.04
C HIS A 279 -6.31 -13.89 6.58
N LEU A 280 -5.15 -13.59 5.99
CA LEU A 280 -5.09 -13.23 4.59
C LEU A 280 -5.52 -14.41 3.69
N GLN A 281 -5.02 -15.62 3.96
CA GLN A 281 -5.41 -16.81 3.19
C GLN A 281 -6.92 -17.04 3.25
N LEU A 282 -7.52 -16.98 4.44
CA LEU A 282 -8.96 -17.13 4.62
C LEU A 282 -9.74 -16.02 3.89
N THR A 283 -9.27 -14.78 4.00
CA THR A 283 -9.91 -13.62 3.39
C THR A 283 -9.89 -13.69 1.87
N VAL A 284 -8.75 -14.03 1.26
CA VAL A 284 -8.63 -14.23 -0.19
C VAL A 284 -9.45 -15.42 -0.66
N ALA A 285 -9.45 -16.54 0.08
CA ALA A 285 -10.27 -17.70 -0.27
C ALA A 285 -11.78 -17.38 -0.24
N ASN A 286 -12.24 -16.62 0.76
CA ASN A 286 -13.63 -16.16 0.81
C ASN A 286 -13.93 -15.13 -0.30
N LEU A 287 -12.98 -14.25 -0.63
CA LEU A 287 -13.11 -13.27 -1.72
C LEU A 287 -13.42 -13.99 -3.04
N VAL A 288 -12.53 -14.91 -3.42
CA VAL A 288 -12.56 -15.59 -4.71
C VAL A 288 -13.75 -16.54 -4.80
N ASN A 289 -13.98 -17.35 -3.76
CA ASN A 289 -14.95 -18.45 -3.85
C ASN A 289 -16.38 -18.07 -3.44
N LYS A 290 -16.60 -16.95 -2.73
CA LYS A 290 -17.93 -16.60 -2.21
C LYS A 290 -18.37 -15.20 -2.59
N GLU A 291 -17.50 -14.21 -2.41
CA GLU A 291 -17.91 -12.81 -2.52
C GLU A 291 -17.85 -12.27 -3.97
N MET A 292 -16.93 -12.78 -4.80
CA MET A 292 -16.72 -12.31 -6.17
C MET A 292 -17.90 -12.59 -7.11
N GLU A 293 -18.44 -13.82 -7.10
CA GLU A 293 -19.60 -14.18 -7.94
C GLU A 293 -20.84 -13.35 -7.60
N LEU A 294 -21.09 -13.14 -6.30
CA LEU A 294 -22.21 -12.35 -5.80
C LEU A 294 -22.08 -10.88 -6.21
N GLU A 295 -20.92 -10.27 -6.04
CA GLU A 295 -20.72 -8.85 -6.36
C GLU A 295 -20.73 -8.61 -7.88
N ILE A 296 -20.17 -9.52 -8.70
CA ILE A 296 -20.27 -9.44 -10.17
C ILE A 296 -21.73 -9.57 -10.62
N GLY A 297 -22.51 -10.49 -10.03
CA GLY A 297 -23.94 -10.64 -10.31
C GLY A 297 -24.74 -9.39 -9.95
N CYS A 298 -24.49 -8.81 -8.78
CA CYS A 298 -25.12 -7.57 -8.32
C CYS A 298 -24.76 -6.36 -9.19
N ASP A 299 -23.49 -6.17 -9.57
CA ASP A 299 -23.08 -5.05 -10.42
C ASP A 299 -23.73 -5.15 -11.82
N LYS A 300 -23.83 -6.36 -12.36
CA LYS A 300 -24.51 -6.62 -13.64
C LYS A 300 -26.01 -6.34 -13.56
N LEU A 301 -26.67 -6.68 -12.46
CA LEU A 301 -28.07 -6.33 -12.18
C LEU A 301 -28.27 -4.81 -12.07
N HIS A 302 -27.39 -4.10 -11.36
CA HIS A 302 -27.45 -2.63 -11.28
C HIS A 302 -27.22 -1.94 -12.64
N GLN A 303 -26.30 -2.46 -13.46
CA GLN A 303 -26.09 -1.98 -14.83
C GLN A 303 -27.32 -2.21 -15.72
N LEU A 304 -27.98 -3.36 -15.62
CA LEU A 304 -29.22 -3.66 -16.35
C LEU A 304 -30.38 -2.74 -15.90
N GLN A 305 -30.54 -2.53 -14.60
CA GLN A 305 -31.58 -1.65 -14.05
C GLN A 305 -31.35 -0.18 -14.45
N SER A 306 -30.10 0.29 -14.44
CA SER A 306 -29.77 1.65 -14.86
C SER A 306 -29.96 1.87 -16.36
N SER A 307 -29.60 0.88 -17.19
CA SER A 307 -29.88 0.88 -18.63
C SER A 307 -31.39 0.87 -18.95
N ALA A 308 -32.18 0.07 -18.21
CA ALA A 308 -33.64 0.08 -18.35
C ALA A 308 -34.25 1.43 -17.96
N ARG A 309 -33.77 2.07 -16.89
CA ARG A 309 -34.23 3.41 -16.46
C ARG A 309 -33.88 4.50 -17.47
N SER A 310 -32.67 4.48 -18.07
CA SER A 310 -32.27 5.47 -19.07
C SER A 310 -33.04 5.31 -20.38
N SER A 311 -33.27 4.06 -20.84
CA SER A 311 -34.11 3.76 -22.01
C SER A 311 -35.57 4.21 -21.82
N THR A 312 -36.13 4.00 -20.61
CA THR A 312 -37.49 4.47 -20.27
C THR A 312 -37.58 6.00 -20.25
N ARG A 313 -36.53 6.68 -19.77
CA ARG A 313 -36.44 8.15 -19.75
C ARG A 313 -36.29 8.73 -21.17
N ALA A 314 -35.45 8.13 -22.01
CA ALA A 314 -35.29 8.49 -23.42
C ALA A 314 -36.58 8.26 -24.24
N SER A 315 -37.30 7.17 -23.98
CA SER A 315 -38.62 6.88 -24.57
C SER A 315 -39.68 7.91 -24.18
N LYS A 316 -39.74 8.32 -22.90
CA LYS A 316 -40.60 9.42 -22.44
C LYS A 316 -40.24 10.76 -23.10
N SER A 317 -38.95 11.11 -23.17
CA SER A 317 -38.50 12.35 -23.85
C SER A 317 -38.79 12.33 -25.36
N SER A 318 -38.63 11.19 -26.04
CA SER A 318 -39.00 11.02 -27.45
C SER A 318 -40.50 11.16 -27.69
N ARG A 319 -41.35 10.66 -26.79
CA ARG A 319 -42.81 10.83 -26.86
C ARG A 319 -43.25 12.28 -26.63
N ILE A 320 -42.55 13.02 -25.77
CA ILE A 320 -42.82 14.45 -25.54
C ILE A 320 -42.43 15.26 -26.79
N LEU A 321 -41.27 14.99 -27.39
CA LEU A 321 -40.81 15.68 -28.61
C LEU A 321 -41.64 15.39 -29.87
N ARG A 322 -42.33 14.25 -29.95
CA ARG A 322 -43.27 13.95 -31.07
C ARG A 322 -44.66 14.56 -30.90
N ARG A 323 -44.95 15.15 -29.73
CA ARG A 323 -46.24 15.76 -29.40
C ARG A 323 -46.24 17.28 -29.55
N TRP A 324 -45.07 17.86 -29.86
CA TRP A 324 -44.85 19.24 -30.26
C TRP A 324 -44.62 19.29 -31.78
#